data_AF-A0A3A5AT52-F1
#
_entry.id   AF-A0A3A5AT52-F1
#
_cell.length_a   1.000
_cell.length_b   1.000
_cell.length_c   1.000
_cell.angle_alpha   90.00
_cell.angle_beta   90.00
_cell.angle_gamma   90.00
#
_symmetry.space_group_name_H-M   'P 1'
#
loop_
_entity.id
_entity.type
_entity.pdbx_description
1 polymer ?
#
loop_
_entity_poly.entity_id
_entity_poly.type
_entity_poly.pdbx_seq_one_letter_code
_entity_poly.pdbx_strand_id
1 'polypeptide(L)'
;MGDHDELNPAGKCENHCRQIEVPTEEELVALNAMRAIKQEVRTLKDRLRGLSEEQGPQSVAEKAALQKSLDRFRMEWNDWEKKRKAAAKRRMVLLGHEAPDPADLEL
;
A
#
# COMPACT_ATOMS: atom_id res chain seq x y z
N MET A 1 15.04 30.23 52.07
CA MET A 1 14.75 28.81 52.36
C MET A 1 13.34 28.54 51.85
N GLY A 2 13.17 27.58 50.95
CA GLY A 2 11.89 27.22 50.33
C GLY A 2 11.72 27.79 48.92
N ASP A 3 12.56 27.51 47.92
CA ASP A 3 12.77 26.24 47.19
C ASP A 3 11.79 26.03 46.01
N HIS A 4 12.39 25.97 44.82
CA HIS A 4 11.92 25.41 43.54
C HIS A 4 10.78 26.09 42.77
N ASP A 5 11.11 27.26 42.20
CA ASP A 5 10.73 27.59 40.83
C ASP A 5 11.57 26.69 39.89
N GLU A 6 11.04 25.53 39.53
CA GLU A 6 11.65 24.68 38.50
C GLU A 6 10.54 24.10 37.62
N LEU A 7 9.92 25.00 36.85
CA LEU A 7 9.21 24.66 35.64
C LEU A 7 10.21 23.97 34.70
N ASN A 8 10.28 22.65 34.84
CA ASN A 8 11.07 21.76 34.00
C ASN A 8 10.71 22.05 32.53
N PRO A 9 11.62 22.65 31.73
CA PRO A 9 11.31 23.02 30.38
C PRO A 9 11.19 21.73 29.58
N ALA A 10 9.96 21.38 29.21
CA ALA A 10 9.67 20.36 28.21
C ALA A 10 10.68 20.53 27.07
N GLY A 11 11.56 19.54 26.93
CA GLY A 11 12.75 19.63 26.12
C GLY A 11 12.41 20.18 24.75
N LYS A 12 12.97 21.35 24.45
CA LYS A 12 12.96 21.92 23.10
C LYS A 12 13.61 20.90 22.17
N CYS A 13 12.78 20.17 21.43
CA CYS A 13 13.21 19.38 20.29
C CYS A 13 13.56 20.34 19.14
N GLU A 14 14.64 21.11 19.32
CA GLU A 14 15.27 21.92 18.29
C GLU A 14 15.92 20.97 17.26
N ASN A 15 15.16 20.67 16.21
CA ASN A 15 15.66 20.18 14.91
C ASN A 15 16.30 18.78 14.83
N HIS A 16 15.85 17.78 15.59
CA HIS A 16 16.39 16.40 15.46
C HIS A 16 15.38 15.25 15.31
N CYS A 17 14.07 15.53 15.32
CA CYS A 17 13.09 14.53 14.91
C CYS A 17 13.04 14.54 13.38
N ARG A 18 13.65 13.55 12.71
CA ARG A 18 13.45 13.35 11.27
C ARG A 18 11.94 13.29 11.01
N GLN A 19 11.41 14.27 10.28
CA GLN A 19 10.01 14.24 9.86
C GLN A 19 9.88 13.13 8.82
N ILE A 20 9.46 11.96 9.26
CA ILE A 20 9.16 10.84 8.37
C ILE A 20 7.79 11.13 7.76
N GLU A 21 7.72 11.17 6.43
CA GLU A 21 6.46 11.34 5.72
C GLU A 21 5.51 10.17 6.00
N VAL A 22 4.25 10.48 6.25
CA VAL A 22 3.19 9.51 6.52
C VAL A 22 2.01 9.76 5.57
N PRO A 23 1.72 8.85 4.61
CA PRO A 23 2.47 7.65 4.24
C PRO A 23 3.85 7.98 3.65
N THR A 24 4.77 7.01 3.66
CA THR A 24 6.07 7.17 2.98
C THR A 24 5.89 7.17 1.47
N GLU A 25 6.91 7.65 0.74
CA GLU A 25 6.93 7.61 -0.73
C GLU A 25 6.66 6.19 -1.27
N GLU A 26 7.28 5.16 -0.68
CA GLU A 26 7.08 3.76 -1.07
C GLU A 26 5.62 3.30 -0.88
N GLU A 27 4.99 3.71 0.22
CA GLU A 27 3.57 3.44 0.45
C GLU A 27 2.69 4.17 -0.56
N LEU A 28 3.01 5.42 -0.90
CA LEU A 28 2.29 6.18 -1.91
C LEU A 28 2.38 5.52 -3.29
N VAL A 29 3.56 5.06 -3.69
CA VAL A 29 3.75 4.30 -4.94
C VAL A 29 2.86 3.05 -4.96
N ALA A 30 2.89 2.26 -3.87
CA ALA A 30 2.07 1.05 -3.79
C ALA A 30 0.56 1.38 -3.82
N LEU A 31 0.12 2.40 -3.06
CA LEU A 31 -1.28 2.84 -3.04
C LEU A 31 -1.76 3.33 -4.41
N ASN A 32 -0.93 4.08 -5.13
CA ASN A 32 -1.26 4.58 -6.46
C ASN A 32 -1.35 3.44 -7.48
N ALA A 33 -0.44 2.48 -7.44
CA ALA A 33 -0.52 1.29 -8.28
C ALA A 33 -1.78 0.46 -7.99
N MET A 34 -2.11 0.27 -6.71
CA MET A 34 -3.35 -0.43 -6.31
C MET A 34 -4.61 0.32 -6.78
N ARG A 35 -4.64 1.66 -6.74
CA ARG A 35 -5.76 2.45 -7.28
C ARG A 35 -5.91 2.25 -8.79
N ALA A 36 -4.81 2.26 -9.54
CA ALA A 36 -4.83 2.01 -10.98
C ALA A 36 -5.38 0.60 -11.29
N ILE A 37 -4.87 -0.43 -10.61
CA ILE A 37 -5.38 -1.81 -10.75
C ILE A 37 -6.89 -1.88 -10.46
N LYS A 38 -7.36 -1.21 -9.40
CA LYS A 38 -8.78 -1.19 -9.05
C LYS A 38 -9.64 -0.58 -10.17
N GLN A 39 -9.16 0.48 -10.82
CA GLN A 39 -9.84 1.12 -11.93
C GLN A 39 -9.89 0.20 -13.16
N GLU A 40 -8.78 -0.46 -13.49
CA GLU A 40 -8.72 -1.42 -14.60
C GLU A 40 -9.65 -2.62 -14.35
N VAL A 41 -9.61 -3.20 -13.14
CA VAL A 41 -10.49 -4.31 -12.76
C VAL A 41 -11.96 -3.93 -12.85
N ARG A 42 -12.33 -2.69 -12.47
CA ARG A 42 -13.70 -2.19 -12.62
C ARG A 42 -14.11 -2.18 -14.09
N THR A 43 -13.29 -1.59 -14.95
CA THR A 43 -13.53 -1.53 -16.40
C THR A 43 -13.68 -2.93 -17.01
N LEU A 44 -12.80 -3.87 -16.64
CA LEU A 44 -12.87 -5.25 -17.12
C LEU A 44 -14.14 -5.97 -16.66
N LYS A 45 -14.56 -5.76 -15.40
CA LYS A 45 -15.79 -6.36 -14.86
C LYS A 45 -17.04 -5.79 -15.52
N ASP A 46 -17.05 -4.49 -15.80
CA ASP A 46 -18.15 -3.84 -16.51
C ASP A 46 -18.24 -4.37 -17.95
N ARG A 47 -17.10 -4.55 -18.63
CA ARG A 47 -17.05 -5.19 -19.95
C ARG A 47 -17.53 -6.63 -19.93
N LEU A 48 -17.09 -7.44 -18.95
CA LEU A 48 -17.55 -8.82 -18.79
C LEU A 48 -19.07 -8.92 -18.59
N ARG A 49 -19.66 -7.99 -17.83
CA ARG A 49 -21.12 -7.92 -17.61
C ARG A 49 -21.88 -7.62 -18.91
N GLY A 50 -21.28 -6.86 -19.82
CA GLY A 50 -21.87 -6.53 -21.14
C GLY A 50 -21.83 -7.68 -22.15
N LEU A 51 -21.02 -8.72 -21.92
CA LEU A 51 -20.90 -9.85 -22.84
C LEU A 51 -21.97 -10.92 -22.57
N SER A 52 -22.92 -11.09 -23.49
CA SER A 52 -23.87 -12.21 -23.46
C SER A 52 -23.25 -13.48 -24.04
N GLU A 53 -23.63 -14.65 -23.52
CA GLU A 53 -23.22 -15.96 -24.04
C GLU A 53 -23.82 -16.26 -25.43
N GLU A 54 -24.93 -15.59 -25.76
CA GLU A 54 -25.64 -15.74 -27.04
C GLU A 54 -24.91 -15.05 -28.21
N GLN A 55 -23.86 -14.27 -27.94
CA GLN A 55 -23.07 -13.54 -28.95
C GLN A 55 -22.07 -14.45 -29.70
N GLY A 56 -22.13 -15.77 -29.50
CA GLY A 56 -21.36 -16.75 -30.24
C GLY A 56 -19.90 -16.90 -29.78
N PRO A 57 -19.07 -17.64 -30.54
CA PRO A 57 -17.73 -18.06 -30.12
C PRO A 57 -16.73 -16.90 -29.89
N GLN A 58 -16.94 -15.75 -30.52
CA GLN A 58 -16.12 -14.55 -30.30
C GLN A 58 -16.31 -13.99 -28.88
N SER A 59 -17.55 -13.96 -28.36
CA SER A 59 -17.84 -13.54 -26.99
C SER A 59 -17.20 -14.48 -25.96
N VAL A 60 -17.21 -15.79 -26.23
CA VAL A 60 -16.54 -16.78 -25.35
C VAL A 60 -15.03 -16.52 -25.28
N ALA A 61 -14.37 -16.29 -26.42
CA ALA A 61 -12.95 -15.99 -26.48
C ALA A 61 -12.62 -14.68 -25.76
N GLU A 62 -13.45 -13.64 -25.93
CA GLU A 62 -13.29 -12.36 -25.25
C GLU A 62 -13.45 -12.50 -23.72
N LYS A 63 -14.47 -13.21 -23.24
CA LYS A 63 -14.66 -13.51 -21.81
C LYS A 63 -13.44 -14.20 -21.22
N ALA A 64 -12.88 -15.19 -21.91
CA ALA A 64 -11.68 -15.89 -21.47
C ALA A 64 -10.46 -14.96 -21.37
N ALA A 65 -10.28 -14.05 -22.34
CA ALA A 65 -9.20 -13.07 -22.31
C ALA A 65 -9.34 -12.04 -21.16
N LEU A 66 -10.57 -11.59 -20.90
CA LEU A 66 -10.87 -10.69 -19.78
C LEU A 66 -10.64 -11.38 -18.43
N GLN A 67 -11.03 -12.65 -18.29
CA GLN A 67 -10.79 -13.43 -17.07
C GLN A 67 -9.29 -13.60 -16.82
N LYS A 68 -8.49 -13.93 -17.85
CA LYS A 68 -7.03 -14.00 -17.73
C LYS A 68 -6.41 -12.69 -17.27
N SER A 69 -6.95 -11.56 -17.73
CA SER A 69 -6.49 -10.22 -17.31
C SER A 69 -6.85 -9.94 -15.84
N LEU A 70 -8.04 -10.34 -15.39
CA LEU A 70 -8.43 -10.25 -13.98
C LEU A 70 -7.53 -11.09 -13.07
N ASP A 71 -7.17 -12.30 -13.49
CA ASP A 71 -6.28 -13.18 -12.72
C ASP A 71 -4.87 -12.58 -12.62
N ARG A 72 -4.37 -11.96 -13.70
CA ARG A 72 -3.11 -11.20 -13.67
C ARG A 72 -3.18 -10.05 -12.66
N PHE A 73 -4.23 -9.23 -12.73
CA PHE A 73 -4.40 -8.11 -11.80
C PHE A 73 -4.55 -8.57 -10.34
N ARG A 74 -5.10 -9.76 -10.09
CA ARG A 74 -5.14 -10.34 -8.75
C ARG A 74 -3.74 -10.66 -8.22
N MET A 75 -2.86 -11.19 -9.06
CA MET A 75 -1.46 -11.43 -8.67
C MET A 75 -0.73 -10.11 -8.41
N GLU A 76 -0.83 -9.15 -9.34
CA GLU A 76 -0.23 -7.82 -9.18
C GLU A 76 -0.72 -7.12 -7.91
N TRP A 77 -2.02 -7.20 -7.60
CA TRP A 77 -2.60 -6.65 -6.38
C TRP A 77 -1.97 -7.24 -5.13
N ASN A 78 -1.79 -8.57 -5.08
CA ASN A 78 -1.18 -9.24 -3.93
C ASN A 78 0.27 -8.78 -3.73
N ASP A 79 1.02 -8.58 -4.80
CA ASP A 79 2.40 -8.11 -4.72
C ASP A 79 2.48 -6.66 -4.24
N TRP A 80 1.60 -5.78 -4.72
CA TRP A 80 1.50 -4.41 -4.23
C TRP A 80 1.04 -4.36 -2.77
N GLU A 81 0.14 -5.25 -2.35
CA GLU A 81 -0.29 -5.33 -0.96
C GLU A 81 0.88 -5.71 -0.05
N LYS A 82 1.70 -6.70 -0.44
CA LYS A 82 2.93 -7.07 0.29
C LYS A 82 3.89 -5.89 0.39
N LYS A 83 4.17 -5.22 -0.74
CA LYS A 83 5.05 -4.03 -0.77
C LYS A 83 4.54 -2.91 0.14
N ARG A 84 3.24 -2.60 0.08
CA ARG A 84 2.60 -1.60 0.95
C ARG A 84 2.72 -1.97 2.42
N LYS A 85 2.46 -3.23 2.79
CA LYS A 85 2.59 -3.72 4.17
C LYS A 85 4.03 -3.61 4.67
N ALA A 86 5.01 -4.00 3.86
CA ALA A 86 6.42 -3.89 4.20
C ALA A 86 6.86 -2.42 4.39
N ALA A 87 6.44 -1.52 3.49
CA ALA A 87 6.73 -0.10 3.61
C ALA A 87 6.07 0.54 4.85
N ALA A 88 4.81 0.17 5.15
CA ALA A 88 4.13 0.58 6.36
C ALA A 88 4.84 0.09 7.63
N LYS A 89 5.29 -1.17 7.66
CA LYS A 89 6.07 -1.74 8.77
C LYS A 89 7.37 -0.98 8.99
N ARG A 90 8.16 -0.75 7.92
CA ARG A 90 9.39 0.06 7.98
C ARG A 90 9.12 1.44 8.58
N ARG A 91 8.04 2.10 8.17
CA ARG A 91 7.64 3.39 8.74
C ARG A 91 7.34 3.28 10.23
N MET A 92 6.60 2.25 10.67
CA MET A 92 6.29 2.05 12.09
C MET A 92 7.55 1.82 12.93
N VAL A 93 8.53 1.08 12.41
CA VAL A 93 9.84 0.91 13.04
C VAL A 93 10.59 2.25 13.15
N LEU A 94 10.64 3.02 12.07
CA LEU A 94 11.31 4.33 12.05
C LEU A 94 10.66 5.35 13.00
N LEU A 95 9.36 5.26 13.21
CA LEU A 95 8.62 6.08 14.18
C LEU A 95 8.73 5.55 15.62
N GLY A 96 9.40 4.43 15.84
CA GLY A 96 9.54 3.80 17.16
C GLY A 96 8.26 3.14 17.68
N HIS A 97 7.29 2.88 16.81
CA HIS A 97 6.03 2.20 17.16
C HIS A 97 6.12 0.68 17.06
N GLU A 98 7.10 0.15 16.33
CA GLU A 98 7.34 -1.30 16.18
C GLU A 98 8.83 -1.61 16.32
N ALA A 99 9.15 -2.82 16.78
CA ALA A 99 10.53 -3.31 16.79
C ALA A 99 10.95 -3.80 15.38
N PRO A 100 12.22 -3.64 14.98
CA PRO A 100 12.72 -4.22 13.73
C PRO A 100 12.59 -5.74 13.76
N ASP A 101 12.21 -6.35 12.64
CA ASP A 101 12.19 -7.80 12.51
C ASP A 101 13.63 -8.33 12.43
N PRO A 102 13.99 -9.40 13.15
CA PRO A 102 15.27 -10.05 12.94
C PRO A 102 15.51 -10.44 11.46
N ALA A 103 14.47 -10.80 10.71
CA ALA A 103 14.59 -11.10 9.29
C ALA A 103 14.92 -9.88 8.41
N ASP A 104 14.68 -8.66 8.91
CA ASP A 104 15.03 -7.40 8.23
C ASP A 104 16.47 -6.93 8.59
N LEU A 105 17.15 -7.61 9.51
CA LEU A 105 18.50 -7.28 10.01
C LEU A 105 19.63 -8.15 9.44
N GLU A 106 19.31 -9.28 8.79
CA GLU A 106 20.26 -10.12 8.06
C GLU A 106 20.46 -9.58 6.63
N LEU A 107 21.38 -8.63 6.48
CA LEU A 107 21.87 -8.08 5.20
C LEU A 107 23.21 -8.71 4.80
#